data_AF-A0AAU1SD04-F1
#
_entry.id   AF-A0AAU1SD04-F1
#
_cell.length_a   1.000
_cell.length_b   1.000
_cell.length_c   1.000
_cell.angle_alpha   90.00
_cell.angle_beta   90.00
_cell.angle_gamma   90.00
#
_symmetry.space_group_name_H-M   'P 1'
#
loop_
_entity.id
_entity.type
_entity.pdbx_description
1 polymer ?
#
loop_
_entity_poly.entity_id
_entity_poly.type
_entity_poly.pdbx_seq_one_letter_code
_entity_poly.pdbx_strand_id
1 'polypeptide(L)'
;MLVPDAIADPRRCRWLGFAGSVAVAVGGLTAGALPVRDAVGPYGGRLGLAGAYFGLVLLVAAWWWLGRAVRGPEPPGERFLLVTLGVWALPLVLGPPLFSRDVYSYLVQGTMAAAHMDVYAHGADRLGGPLAAEVPPIWQHTPTPYGPVFLVVARAAVPLGIVGMRLVALFGVALMIAFLLVLAERCGTDRSAALWLGALNPLLLLHLVAGAHNDAVMLGLLGAGLVAASGRWPVAAAVLVTLAALVKVPAALGLFAVASIWSYRLQGRARLVRTGLATLAVAVATTVAATAATGTGYGWIGALGTPVSAHNWSLTGTLGRLTGAVPAWRFLGVAAIAVVLLLLWRHRHGLGPVYALGLGLAAVALLGPAIRPWYVLWALFPIAAAAPRGRVRRWAAVGSCVLALAVLPDGFAPDGRQLVLAVSGGGLAALALLTWRTAARPHAADTPGTLL
;
A
#
# COMPACT_ATOMS: atom_id res chain seq x y z
N MET A 1 -23.58 -3.31 24.00
CA MET A 1 -24.36 -3.01 22.76
C MET A 1 -24.06 -4.10 21.74
N LEU A 2 -24.85 -5.18 21.78
CA LEU A 2 -24.67 -6.37 20.95
C LEU A 2 -25.05 -6.04 19.51
N VAL A 3 -24.06 -6.00 18.61
CA VAL A 3 -24.32 -5.98 17.16
C VAL A 3 -24.82 -7.37 16.79
N PRO A 4 -25.92 -7.54 16.04
CA PRO A 4 -26.39 -8.87 15.65
C PRO A 4 -25.28 -9.62 14.91
N ASP A 5 -24.94 -10.82 15.37
CA ASP A 5 -23.90 -11.69 14.79
C ASP A 5 -24.16 -11.99 13.30
N ALA A 6 -25.42 -11.87 12.85
CA ALA A 6 -25.85 -12.07 11.46
C ALA A 6 -25.19 -11.13 10.42
N ILE A 7 -24.65 -9.97 10.82
CA ILE A 7 -23.93 -9.04 9.90
C ILE A 7 -22.44 -9.39 9.80
N ALA A 8 -21.91 -10.15 10.76
CA ALA A 8 -20.53 -10.63 10.71
C ALA A 8 -20.38 -11.92 9.88
N ASP A 9 -21.46 -12.48 9.32
CA ASP A 9 -21.38 -13.63 8.42
C ASP A 9 -20.37 -13.38 7.29
N PRO A 10 -19.29 -14.18 7.21
CA PRO A 10 -18.25 -14.01 6.19
C PRO A 10 -18.82 -14.01 4.76
N ARG A 11 -19.85 -14.82 4.47
CA ARG A 11 -20.45 -14.90 3.12
C ARG A 11 -21.13 -13.60 2.72
N ARG A 12 -21.90 -13.00 3.64
CA ARG A 12 -22.53 -11.68 3.43
C ARG A 12 -21.48 -10.60 3.25
N CYS A 13 -20.41 -10.62 4.06
CA CYS A 13 -19.30 -9.68 3.90
C CYS A 13 -18.65 -9.80 2.51
N ARG A 14 -18.42 -11.03 2.00
CA ARG A 14 -17.88 -11.24 0.65
C ARG A 14 -18.75 -10.57 -0.42
N TRP A 15 -20.05 -10.81 -0.41
CA TRP A 15 -20.94 -10.26 -1.43
C TRP A 15 -21.14 -8.74 -1.30
N LEU A 16 -21.14 -8.22 -0.07
CA LEU A 16 -21.16 -6.77 0.14
C LEU A 16 -19.89 -6.09 -0.40
N GLY A 17 -18.72 -6.67 -0.14
CA GLY A 17 -17.47 -6.14 -0.68
C GLY A 17 -17.35 -6.31 -2.19
N PHE A 18 -17.95 -7.36 -2.76
CA PHE A 18 -18.10 -7.51 -4.22
C PHE A 18 -18.94 -6.37 -4.81
N ALA A 19 -20.14 -6.13 -4.26
CA ALA A 19 -21.00 -5.03 -4.69
C ALA A 19 -20.30 -3.68 -4.55
N GLY A 20 -19.59 -3.46 -3.45
CA GLY A 20 -18.76 -2.27 -3.25
C GLY A 20 -17.67 -2.12 -4.31
N SER A 21 -16.95 -3.19 -4.63
CA SER A 21 -15.88 -3.20 -5.64
C SER A 21 -16.42 -2.96 -7.05
N VAL A 22 -17.59 -3.52 -7.39
CA VAL A 22 -18.29 -3.25 -8.66
C VAL A 22 -18.69 -1.78 -8.74
N ALA A 23 -19.30 -1.22 -7.70
CA ALA A 23 -19.69 0.19 -7.69
C ALA A 23 -18.47 1.14 -7.80
N VAL A 24 -17.35 0.80 -7.15
CA VAL A 24 -16.07 1.52 -7.32
C VAL A 24 -15.57 1.44 -8.76
N ALA A 25 -15.53 0.25 -9.36
CA ALA A 25 -15.04 0.06 -10.72
C ALA A 25 -15.92 0.78 -11.76
N VAL A 26 -17.25 0.67 -11.63
CA VAL A 26 -18.23 1.32 -12.51
C VAL A 26 -18.18 2.83 -12.35
N GLY A 27 -18.14 3.34 -11.12
CA GLY A 27 -17.97 4.79 -10.88
C GLY A 27 -16.65 5.31 -11.46
N GLY A 28 -15.61 4.49 -11.39
CA GLY A 28 -14.31 4.72 -12.01
C GLY A 28 -14.33 4.94 -13.52
N LEU A 29 -15.30 4.38 -14.25
CA LEU A 29 -15.41 4.57 -15.71
C LEU A 29 -15.62 6.03 -16.12
N THR A 30 -16.06 6.90 -15.20
CA THR A 30 -16.26 8.33 -15.46
C THR A 30 -15.51 9.24 -14.49
N ALA A 31 -15.17 8.75 -13.29
CA ALA A 31 -14.48 9.52 -12.26
C ALA A 31 -13.05 9.05 -11.95
N GLY A 32 -12.60 7.96 -12.59
CA GLY A 32 -11.29 7.38 -12.33
C GLY A 32 -10.13 8.19 -12.89
N ALA A 33 -8.91 7.66 -12.76
CA ALA A 33 -7.71 8.23 -13.33
C ALA A 33 -7.63 7.94 -14.84
N LEU A 34 -8.62 8.41 -15.59
CA LEU A 34 -8.77 8.22 -17.03
C LEU A 34 -7.71 9.02 -17.80
N PRO A 35 -7.33 8.60 -19.02
CA PRO A 35 -6.50 9.42 -19.88
C PRO A 35 -7.12 10.82 -20.08
N VAL A 36 -6.32 11.86 -20.20
CA VAL A 36 -6.73 13.27 -20.33
C VAL A 36 -7.67 13.43 -21.53
N ARG A 37 -7.41 12.73 -22.63
CA ARG A 37 -8.26 12.71 -23.84
C ARG A 37 -9.64 12.06 -23.62
N ASP A 38 -9.74 11.17 -22.64
CA ASP A 38 -10.94 10.37 -22.34
C ASP A 38 -11.66 10.92 -21.09
N ALA A 39 -11.16 12.04 -20.52
CA ALA A 39 -11.74 12.67 -19.34
C ALA A 39 -13.14 13.22 -19.69
N VAL A 40 -14.16 12.58 -19.15
CA VAL A 40 -15.54 13.03 -19.27
C VAL A 40 -15.62 14.41 -18.60
N GLY A 41 -16.02 15.44 -19.34
CA GLY A 41 -16.04 16.82 -18.87
C GLY A 41 -16.76 17.03 -17.51
N PRO A 42 -16.77 18.25 -16.96
CA PRO A 42 -17.05 18.54 -15.53
C PRO A 42 -18.41 18.10 -14.96
N TYR A 43 -19.31 17.58 -15.81
CA TYR A 43 -20.62 17.04 -15.44
C TYR A 43 -20.70 15.50 -15.53
N GLY A 44 -19.86 14.86 -16.35
CA GLY A 44 -19.90 13.41 -16.59
C GLY A 44 -19.37 12.57 -15.43
N GLY A 45 -18.37 13.08 -14.70
CA GLY A 45 -17.76 12.37 -13.57
C GLY A 45 -18.52 12.43 -12.24
N ARG A 46 -19.62 13.19 -12.13
CA ARG A 46 -20.28 13.45 -10.83
C ARG A 46 -20.98 12.23 -10.24
N LEU A 47 -21.80 11.56 -11.07
CA LEU A 47 -22.47 10.32 -10.67
C LEU A 47 -21.46 9.19 -10.46
N GLY A 48 -20.41 9.15 -11.28
CA GLY A 48 -19.31 8.21 -11.09
C GLY A 48 -18.60 8.39 -9.76
N LEU A 49 -18.32 9.64 -9.37
CA LEU A 49 -17.68 9.96 -8.10
C LEU A 49 -18.57 9.56 -6.90
N ALA A 50 -19.85 9.95 -6.92
CA ALA A 50 -20.79 9.57 -5.88
C ALA A 50 -20.95 8.04 -5.78
N GLY A 51 -21.07 7.36 -6.94
CA GLY A 51 -21.15 5.90 -7.02
C GLY A 51 -19.88 5.20 -6.53
N ALA A 52 -18.70 5.75 -6.84
CA ALA A 52 -17.42 5.22 -6.37
C ALA A 52 -17.29 5.33 -4.85
N TYR A 53 -17.66 6.47 -4.26
CA TYR A 53 -17.64 6.63 -2.80
C TYR A 53 -18.73 5.79 -2.10
N PHE A 54 -19.89 5.62 -2.73
CA PHE A 54 -20.91 4.67 -2.27
C PHE A 54 -20.31 3.26 -2.18
N GLY A 55 -19.71 2.77 -3.27
CA GLY A 55 -19.09 1.45 -3.32
C GLY A 55 -17.92 1.29 -2.34
N LEU A 56 -17.13 2.34 -2.17
CA LEU A 56 -15.98 2.37 -1.27
C LEU A 56 -16.41 2.23 0.20
N VAL A 57 -17.48 2.90 0.63
CA VAL A 57 -18.05 2.73 1.98
C VAL A 57 -18.56 1.30 2.18
N LEU A 58 -19.21 0.69 1.18
CA LEU A 58 -19.63 -0.71 1.26
C LEU A 58 -18.43 -1.67 1.40
N LEU A 59 -17.37 -1.45 0.60
CA LEU A 59 -16.15 -2.26 0.65
C LEU A 59 -15.45 -2.15 2.01
N VAL A 60 -15.31 -0.94 2.55
CA VAL A 60 -14.71 -0.71 3.87
C VAL A 60 -15.56 -1.32 4.98
N ALA A 61 -16.90 -1.21 4.91
CA ALA A 61 -17.80 -1.84 5.86
C ALA A 61 -17.73 -3.37 5.82
N ALA A 62 -17.73 -3.95 4.62
CA ALA A 62 -17.56 -5.39 4.39
C ALA A 62 -16.24 -5.90 4.98
N TRP A 63 -15.13 -5.20 4.73
CA TRP A 63 -13.83 -5.53 5.28
C TRP A 63 -13.79 -5.43 6.81
N TRP A 64 -14.39 -4.38 7.38
CA TRP A 64 -14.46 -4.18 8.82
C TRP A 64 -15.24 -5.31 9.51
N TRP A 65 -16.38 -5.72 8.95
CA TRP A 65 -17.19 -6.82 9.48
C TRP A 65 -16.56 -8.19 9.29
N LEU A 66 -15.92 -8.44 8.14
CA LEU A 66 -15.12 -9.64 7.93
C LEU A 66 -13.99 -9.73 8.97
N GLY A 67 -13.39 -8.60 9.33
CA GLY A 67 -12.40 -8.52 10.40
C GLY A 67 -12.95 -8.93 11.76
N ARG A 68 -14.23 -8.68 12.06
CA ARG A 68 -14.88 -9.17 13.29
C ARG A 68 -15.01 -10.68 13.26
N ALA A 69 -15.44 -11.28 12.15
CA ALA A 69 -15.49 -12.73 12.00
C ALA A 69 -14.09 -13.39 12.12
N VAL A 70 -13.06 -12.80 11.53
CA VAL A 70 -11.67 -13.28 11.65
C VAL A 70 -11.13 -13.22 13.09
N ARG A 71 -11.73 -12.38 13.94
CA ARG A 71 -11.40 -12.31 15.38
C ARG A 71 -12.39 -13.08 16.26
N GLY A 72 -13.42 -13.68 15.66
CA GLY A 72 -14.43 -14.46 16.35
C GLY A 72 -13.94 -15.86 16.75
N PRO A 73 -14.79 -16.65 17.43
CA PRO A 73 -14.46 -18.01 17.86
C PRO A 73 -14.22 -18.96 16.68
N GLU A 74 -14.92 -18.74 15.56
CA GLU A 74 -14.82 -19.54 14.33
C GLU A 74 -14.35 -18.66 13.16
N PRO A 75 -13.05 -18.38 13.05
CA PRO A 75 -12.53 -17.56 11.96
C PRO A 75 -12.69 -18.27 10.60
N PRO A 76 -13.02 -17.54 9.52
CA PRO A 76 -13.05 -18.11 8.19
C PRO A 76 -11.66 -18.62 7.80
N GLY A 77 -11.62 -19.79 7.15
CA GLY A 77 -10.38 -20.42 6.70
C GLY A 77 -9.66 -19.64 5.60
N GLU A 78 -8.37 -19.96 5.41
CA GLU A 78 -7.47 -19.31 4.45
C GLU A 78 -8.05 -19.29 3.03
N ARG A 79 -8.53 -20.44 2.53
CA ARG A 79 -9.15 -20.56 1.20
C ARG A 79 -10.35 -19.62 1.03
N PHE A 80 -11.17 -19.45 2.07
CA PHE A 80 -12.32 -18.54 2.02
C PHE A 80 -11.86 -17.09 1.83
N LEU A 81 -10.81 -16.68 2.54
CA LEU A 81 -10.28 -15.32 2.47
C LEU A 81 -9.59 -15.05 1.13
N LEU A 82 -8.82 -16.00 0.59
CA LEU A 82 -8.21 -15.89 -0.73
C LEU A 82 -9.24 -15.79 -1.86
N VAL A 83 -10.32 -16.60 -1.80
CA VAL A 83 -11.43 -16.47 -2.75
C VAL A 83 -12.13 -15.13 -2.60
N THR A 84 -12.34 -14.65 -1.38
CA THR A 84 -12.93 -13.31 -1.13
C THR A 84 -12.06 -12.21 -1.73
N LEU A 85 -10.74 -12.33 -1.60
CA LEU A 85 -9.79 -11.40 -2.20
C LEU A 85 -9.93 -11.37 -3.72
N GLY A 86 -9.95 -12.53 -4.38
CA GLY A 86 -10.14 -12.61 -5.83
C GLY A 86 -11.47 -12.01 -6.27
N VAL A 87 -12.55 -12.27 -5.53
CA VAL A 87 -13.89 -11.72 -5.80
C VAL A 87 -13.90 -10.18 -5.67
N TRP A 88 -13.25 -9.60 -4.66
CA TRP A 88 -13.19 -8.15 -4.49
C TRP A 88 -12.23 -7.49 -5.48
N ALA A 89 -11.12 -8.14 -5.81
CA ALA A 89 -10.13 -7.62 -6.75
C ALA A 89 -10.63 -7.64 -8.20
N LEU A 90 -11.41 -8.65 -8.61
CA LEU A 90 -11.77 -8.86 -10.01
C LEU A 90 -12.42 -7.63 -10.68
N PRO A 91 -13.47 -6.97 -10.12
CA PRO A 91 -14.02 -5.75 -10.72
C PRO A 91 -12.99 -4.63 -10.84
N LEU A 92 -12.10 -4.49 -9.85
CA LEU A 92 -11.08 -3.44 -9.80
C LEU A 92 -9.95 -3.67 -10.82
N VAL A 93 -9.62 -4.93 -11.10
CA VAL A 93 -8.64 -5.30 -12.14
C VAL A 93 -9.15 -4.96 -13.53
N LEU A 94 -10.45 -5.20 -13.77
CA LEU A 94 -11.12 -4.95 -15.05
C LEU A 94 -11.44 -3.46 -15.26
N GLY A 95 -11.60 -2.70 -14.18
CA GLY A 95 -11.86 -1.26 -14.22
C GLY A 95 -10.66 -0.40 -14.66
N PRO A 96 -10.85 0.92 -14.83
CA PRO A 96 -9.76 1.84 -15.17
C PRO A 96 -8.78 1.99 -13.99
N PRO A 97 -7.63 2.65 -14.18
CA PRO A 97 -6.81 3.08 -13.05
C PRO A 97 -7.60 3.96 -12.08
N LEU A 98 -7.42 3.73 -10.78
CA LEU A 98 -8.17 4.42 -9.73
C LEU A 98 -7.24 4.90 -8.62
N PHE A 99 -7.62 6.03 -8.00
CA PHE A 99 -7.01 6.63 -6.81
C PHE A 99 -5.56 7.10 -6.98
N SER A 100 -5.00 7.01 -8.19
CA SER A 100 -3.66 7.47 -8.52
C SER A 100 -3.45 7.57 -10.03
N ARG A 101 -2.63 8.52 -10.45
CA ARG A 101 -2.15 8.68 -11.82
C ARG A 101 -0.71 8.20 -12.02
N ASP A 102 -0.11 7.58 -10.99
CA ASP A 102 1.30 7.16 -11.03
C ASP A 102 1.57 6.17 -12.18
N VAL A 103 0.58 5.38 -12.60
CA VAL A 103 0.70 4.45 -13.73
C VAL A 103 1.16 5.14 -15.02
N TYR A 104 0.70 6.37 -15.28
CA TYR A 104 1.14 7.16 -16.44
C TYR A 104 2.58 7.62 -16.28
N SER A 105 2.98 8.00 -15.06
CA SER A 105 4.37 8.35 -14.76
C SER A 105 5.30 7.16 -14.95
N TYR A 106 4.88 5.96 -14.55
CA TYR A 106 5.65 4.73 -14.77
C TYR A 106 5.84 4.44 -16.26
N LEU A 107 4.78 4.60 -17.07
CA LEU A 107 4.85 4.40 -18.51
C LEU A 107 5.73 5.42 -19.22
N VAL A 108 5.67 6.69 -18.82
CA VAL A 108 6.58 7.73 -19.34
C VAL A 108 8.02 7.39 -19.00
N GLN A 109 8.30 7.06 -17.74
CA GLN A 109 9.67 6.72 -17.30
C GLN A 109 10.19 5.46 -17.98
N GLY A 110 9.35 4.45 -18.18
CA GLY A 110 9.68 3.25 -18.95
C GLY A 110 9.98 3.56 -20.42
N THR A 111 9.19 4.44 -21.04
CA THR A 111 9.39 4.90 -22.43
C THR A 111 10.67 5.71 -22.57
N MET A 112 10.94 6.64 -21.66
CA MET A 112 12.19 7.40 -21.61
C MET A 112 13.40 6.47 -21.47
N ALA A 113 13.32 5.47 -20.58
CA ALA A 113 14.37 4.47 -20.41
C ALA A 113 14.54 3.57 -21.65
N ALA A 114 13.46 3.26 -22.39
CA ALA A 114 13.54 2.56 -23.67
C ALA A 114 14.21 3.41 -24.75
N ALA A 115 14.01 4.72 -24.72
CA ALA A 115 14.61 5.68 -25.63
C ALA A 115 16.02 6.16 -25.20
N HIS A 116 16.64 5.50 -24.22
CA HIS A 116 17.95 5.88 -23.66
C HIS A 116 18.04 7.32 -23.17
N MET A 117 16.91 7.91 -22.75
CA MET A 117 16.88 9.22 -22.10
C MET A 117 17.27 9.10 -20.63
N ASP A 118 18.01 10.08 -20.12
CA ASP A 118 18.35 10.15 -18.70
C ASP A 118 17.13 10.59 -17.86
N VAL A 119 16.44 9.60 -17.30
CA VAL A 119 15.27 9.78 -16.42
C VAL A 119 15.59 10.40 -15.06
N TYR A 120 16.87 10.50 -14.70
CA TYR A 120 17.33 11.14 -13.48
C TYR A 120 17.73 12.61 -13.68
N ALA A 121 17.98 13.01 -14.93
CA ALA A 121 18.22 14.40 -15.31
C ALA A 121 16.95 15.12 -15.82
N HIS A 122 15.98 14.38 -16.36
CA HIS A 122 14.84 14.95 -17.06
C HIS A 122 13.49 14.42 -16.56
N GLY A 123 12.47 15.28 -16.64
CA GLY A 123 11.08 14.95 -16.36
C GLY A 123 10.33 14.43 -17.59
N ALA A 124 9.03 14.21 -17.40
CA ALA A 124 8.12 13.73 -18.45
C ALA A 124 8.01 14.70 -19.64
N ASP A 125 8.17 16.00 -19.38
CA ASP A 125 8.15 17.06 -20.39
C ASP A 125 9.17 16.83 -21.52
N ARG A 126 10.33 16.24 -21.19
CA ARG A 126 11.39 15.94 -22.16
C ARG A 126 10.99 14.88 -23.19
N LEU A 127 10.15 13.91 -22.80
CA LEU A 127 9.62 12.92 -23.73
C LEU A 127 8.62 13.55 -24.71
N GLY A 128 7.77 14.46 -24.20
CA GLY A 128 6.72 15.10 -24.97
C GLY A 128 5.61 14.14 -25.45
N GLY A 129 4.69 14.68 -26.24
CA GLY A 129 3.61 13.93 -26.87
C GLY A 129 2.48 13.47 -25.93
N PRO A 130 1.54 12.65 -26.44
CA PRO A 130 0.30 12.33 -25.74
C PRO A 130 0.52 11.60 -24.41
N LEU A 131 1.51 10.71 -24.32
CA LEU A 131 1.80 9.96 -23.09
C LEU A 131 2.36 10.86 -21.99
N ALA A 132 3.23 11.82 -22.34
CA ALA A 132 3.74 12.80 -21.38
C ALA A 132 2.61 13.70 -20.85
N ALA A 133 1.64 14.08 -21.68
CA ALA A 133 0.49 14.89 -21.28
C ALA A 133 -0.39 14.23 -20.20
N GLU A 134 -0.32 12.90 -20.05
CA GLU A 134 -1.06 12.17 -19.02
C GLU A 134 -0.48 12.31 -17.61
N VAL A 135 0.81 12.68 -17.52
CA VAL A 135 1.51 12.87 -16.25
C VAL A 135 0.99 14.15 -15.57
N PRO A 136 0.63 14.09 -14.28
CA PRO A 136 0.18 15.27 -13.55
C PRO A 136 1.15 16.46 -13.68
N PRO A 137 0.66 17.70 -13.84
CA PRO A 137 1.51 18.88 -14.05
C PRO A 137 2.62 19.05 -13.02
N ILE A 138 2.35 18.69 -11.76
CA ILE A 138 3.32 18.77 -10.67
C ILE A 138 4.54 17.86 -10.84
N TRP A 139 4.46 16.84 -11.69
CA TRP A 139 5.52 15.87 -11.95
C TRP A 139 6.16 16.02 -13.33
N GLN A 140 5.71 16.99 -14.14
CA GLN A 140 6.18 17.16 -15.52
C GLN A 140 7.68 17.41 -15.60
N HIS A 141 8.21 18.23 -14.69
CA HIS A 141 9.62 18.68 -14.71
C HIS A 141 10.48 18.03 -13.61
N THR A 142 9.99 16.94 -12.98
CA THR A 142 10.71 16.28 -11.89
C THR A 142 11.32 14.96 -12.36
N PRO A 143 12.59 14.68 -12.01
CA PRO A 143 13.20 13.39 -12.31
C PRO A 143 12.51 12.26 -11.56
N THR A 144 12.69 11.03 -12.04
CA THR A 144 12.08 9.86 -11.38
C THR A 144 12.72 9.59 -10.01
N PRO A 145 11.92 9.39 -8.94
CA PRO A 145 12.43 9.00 -7.63
C PRO A 145 12.67 7.49 -7.52
N TYR A 146 12.41 6.71 -8.58
CA TYR A 146 12.50 5.25 -8.53
C TYR A 146 13.88 4.74 -8.96
N GLY A 147 14.31 3.66 -8.30
CA GLY A 147 15.60 3.07 -8.57
C GLY A 147 15.65 2.25 -9.87
N PRO A 148 16.85 1.81 -10.26
CA PRO A 148 17.14 1.17 -11.53
C PRO A 148 16.32 -0.10 -11.79
N VAL A 149 16.04 -0.90 -10.75
CA VAL A 149 15.28 -2.15 -10.89
C VAL A 149 13.86 -1.86 -11.38
N PHE A 150 13.20 -0.84 -10.82
CA PHE A 150 11.85 -0.50 -11.26
C PHE A 150 11.83 0.06 -12.68
N LEU A 151 12.85 0.82 -13.10
CA LEU A 151 12.92 1.36 -14.45
C LEU A 151 12.97 0.27 -15.52
N VAL A 152 13.70 -0.82 -15.28
CA VAL A 152 13.73 -1.97 -16.19
C VAL A 152 12.36 -2.66 -16.25
N VAL A 153 11.69 -2.81 -15.10
CA VAL A 153 10.35 -3.39 -15.03
C VAL A 153 9.34 -2.51 -15.78
N ALA A 154 9.38 -1.19 -15.56
CA ALA A 154 8.52 -0.23 -16.24
C ALA A 154 8.77 -0.24 -17.75
N ARG A 155 10.04 -0.24 -18.18
CA ARG A 155 10.44 -0.36 -19.59
C ARG A 155 9.87 -1.62 -20.24
N ALA A 156 9.96 -2.77 -19.57
CA ALA A 156 9.44 -4.03 -20.08
C ALA A 156 7.89 -4.04 -20.20
N ALA A 157 7.20 -3.24 -19.40
CA ALA A 157 5.74 -3.14 -19.42
C ALA A 157 5.21 -2.17 -20.50
N VAL A 158 6.05 -1.29 -21.06
CA VAL A 158 5.66 -0.28 -22.06
C VAL A 158 4.84 -0.85 -23.23
N PRO A 159 5.22 -1.99 -23.86
CA PRO A 159 4.47 -2.52 -25.02
C PRO A 159 3.01 -2.87 -24.72
N LEU A 160 2.70 -3.16 -23.45
CA LEU A 160 1.34 -3.50 -22.99
C LEU A 160 0.65 -2.31 -22.30
N GLY A 161 1.28 -1.15 -22.23
CA GLY A 161 0.74 0.07 -21.61
C GLY A 161 0.25 -0.16 -20.17
N ILE A 162 -0.92 0.39 -19.85
CA ILE A 162 -1.55 0.29 -18.52
C ILE A 162 -1.76 -1.17 -18.11
N VAL A 163 -2.12 -2.05 -19.06
CA VAL A 163 -2.30 -3.48 -18.78
C VAL A 163 -0.98 -4.10 -18.34
N GLY A 164 0.14 -3.77 -19.00
CA GLY A 164 1.47 -4.21 -18.59
C GLY A 164 1.81 -3.80 -17.17
N MET A 165 1.62 -2.52 -16.82
CA MET A 165 1.87 -2.03 -15.47
C MET A 165 0.96 -2.70 -14.43
N ARG A 166 -0.31 -2.98 -14.80
CA ARG A 166 -1.24 -3.70 -13.92
C ARG A 166 -0.82 -5.14 -13.69
N LEU A 167 -0.35 -5.85 -14.72
CA LEU A 167 0.18 -7.21 -14.59
C LEU A 167 1.40 -7.25 -13.67
N VAL A 168 2.32 -6.28 -13.81
CA VAL A 168 3.47 -6.12 -12.91
C VAL A 168 3.01 -5.92 -11.45
N ALA A 169 2.06 -5.02 -11.21
CA ALA A 169 1.55 -4.76 -9.87
C ALA A 169 0.86 -6.00 -9.28
N LEU A 170 0.03 -6.69 -10.07
CA LEU A 170 -0.65 -7.93 -9.65
C LEU A 170 0.33 -9.06 -9.33
N PHE A 171 1.40 -9.20 -10.11
CA PHE A 171 2.47 -10.15 -9.81
C PHE A 171 3.16 -9.81 -8.48
N GLY A 172 3.47 -8.52 -8.25
CA GLY A 172 3.97 -8.04 -6.96
C GLY A 172 3.04 -8.36 -5.79
N VAL A 173 1.73 -8.15 -5.97
CA VAL A 173 0.70 -8.49 -4.97
C VAL A 173 0.66 -9.99 -4.71
N ALA A 174 0.72 -10.83 -5.75
CA ALA A 174 0.73 -12.28 -5.61
C ALA A 174 1.95 -12.77 -4.81
N LEU A 175 3.15 -12.27 -5.13
CA LEU A 175 4.37 -12.54 -4.37
C LEU A 175 4.23 -12.08 -2.91
N MET A 176 3.76 -10.86 -2.70
CA MET A 176 3.55 -10.31 -1.36
C MET A 176 2.61 -11.19 -0.53
N ILE A 177 1.49 -11.67 -1.09
CA ILE A 177 0.55 -12.56 -0.39
C ILE A 177 1.18 -13.92 -0.08
N ALA A 178 1.89 -14.51 -1.04
CA ALA A 178 2.57 -15.79 -0.83
C ALA A 178 3.58 -15.70 0.33
N PHE A 179 4.41 -14.65 0.35
CA PHE A 179 5.38 -14.45 1.42
C PHE A 179 4.75 -13.95 2.72
N LEU A 180 3.60 -13.24 2.68
CA LEU A 180 2.83 -12.87 3.87
C LEU A 180 2.44 -14.10 4.69
N LEU A 181 1.92 -15.13 4.01
CA LEU A 181 1.45 -16.37 4.65
C LEU A 181 2.61 -17.13 5.32
N VAL A 182 3.75 -17.21 4.62
CA VAL A 182 4.96 -17.86 5.15
C VAL A 182 5.53 -17.07 6.34
N LEU A 183 5.56 -15.74 6.26
CA LEU A 183 6.03 -14.91 7.38
C LEU A 183 5.08 -14.99 8.57
N ALA A 184 3.76 -15.00 8.34
CA ALA A 184 2.76 -15.13 9.39
C ALA A 184 2.97 -16.41 10.20
N GLU A 185 3.14 -17.55 9.51
CA GLU A 185 3.43 -18.82 10.17
C GLU A 185 4.73 -18.78 10.97
N ARG A 186 5.83 -18.28 10.38
CA ARG A 186 7.14 -18.20 11.05
C ARG A 186 7.15 -17.25 12.24
N CYS A 187 6.31 -16.23 12.23
CA CYS A 187 6.16 -15.28 13.33
C CYS A 187 5.07 -15.70 14.33
N GLY A 188 4.44 -16.87 14.16
CA GLY A 188 3.37 -17.35 15.03
C GLY A 188 2.08 -16.53 14.96
N THR A 189 1.86 -15.79 13.87
CA THR A 189 0.66 -15.00 13.64
C THR A 189 -0.37 -15.82 12.86
N ASP A 190 -1.63 -15.75 13.29
CA ASP A 190 -2.74 -16.39 12.60
C ASP A 190 -2.85 -15.92 11.13
N ARG A 191 -2.83 -16.87 10.20
CA ARG A 191 -2.82 -16.59 8.76
C ARG A 191 -4.09 -15.90 8.29
N SER A 192 -5.26 -16.23 8.86
CA SER A 192 -6.51 -15.56 8.52
C SER A 192 -6.47 -14.09 8.94
N ALA A 193 -5.92 -13.80 10.11
CA ALA A 193 -5.74 -12.45 10.61
C ALA A 193 -4.69 -11.67 9.80
N ALA A 194 -3.62 -12.34 9.34
CA ALA A 194 -2.62 -11.75 8.44
C ALA A 194 -3.23 -11.42 7.06
N LEU A 195 -3.98 -12.35 6.46
CA LEU A 195 -4.69 -12.12 5.19
C LEU A 195 -5.69 -10.97 5.30
N TRP A 196 -6.47 -10.92 6.39
CA TRP A 196 -7.44 -9.84 6.59
C TRP A 196 -6.78 -8.47 6.64
N LEU A 197 -5.74 -8.29 7.46
CA LEU A 197 -5.11 -6.99 7.66
C LEU A 197 -4.15 -6.61 6.52
N GLY A 198 -3.46 -7.60 5.94
CA GLY A 198 -2.40 -7.40 4.96
C GLY A 198 -2.89 -7.49 3.51
N ALA A 199 -3.66 -8.52 3.15
CA ALA A 199 -4.03 -8.82 1.76
C ALA A 199 -5.41 -8.29 1.36
N LEU A 200 -6.41 -8.44 2.22
CA LEU A 200 -7.79 -7.98 2.00
C LEU A 200 -7.99 -6.50 2.36
N ASN A 201 -6.95 -5.81 2.81
CA ASN A 201 -7.03 -4.42 3.21
C ASN A 201 -7.56 -3.53 2.08
N PRO A 202 -8.56 -2.66 2.31
CA PRO A 202 -9.07 -1.76 1.29
C PRO A 202 -7.96 -0.94 0.63
N LEU A 203 -6.97 -0.44 1.38
CA LEU A 203 -5.85 0.31 0.81
C LEU A 203 -5.05 -0.50 -0.23
N LEU A 204 -4.88 -1.80 -0.02
CA LEU A 204 -4.19 -2.67 -0.97
C LEU A 204 -5.01 -2.80 -2.25
N LEU A 205 -6.30 -3.09 -2.13
CA LEU A 205 -7.20 -3.23 -3.27
C LEU A 205 -7.30 -1.93 -4.10
N LEU A 206 -7.38 -0.79 -3.42
CA LEU A 206 -7.53 0.50 -4.08
C LEU A 206 -6.23 0.97 -4.74
N HIS A 207 -5.08 0.79 -4.07
CA HIS A 207 -3.82 1.35 -4.56
C HIS A 207 -2.94 0.33 -5.30
N LEU A 208 -2.72 -0.86 -4.73
CA LEU A 208 -1.85 -1.85 -5.38
C LEU A 208 -2.53 -2.54 -6.56
N VAL A 209 -3.82 -2.86 -6.43
CA VAL A 209 -4.60 -3.52 -7.48
C VAL A 209 -5.17 -2.51 -8.47
N ALA A 210 -6.09 -1.65 -8.03
CA ALA A 210 -6.78 -0.73 -8.95
C ALA A 210 -5.82 0.36 -9.49
N GLY A 211 -5.03 0.97 -8.61
CA GLY A 211 -4.04 2.00 -8.96
C GLY A 211 -2.73 1.49 -9.56
N ALA A 212 -2.53 0.17 -9.68
CA ALA A 212 -1.33 -0.46 -10.25
C ALA A 212 0.01 0.07 -9.67
N HIS A 213 0.05 0.29 -8.35
CA HIS A 213 1.22 0.87 -7.69
C HIS A 213 2.44 -0.06 -7.66
N ASN A 214 3.61 0.51 -7.95
CA ASN A 214 4.89 -0.21 -7.93
C ASN A 214 5.31 -0.71 -6.54
N ASP A 215 4.72 -0.14 -5.49
CA ASP A 215 4.85 -0.59 -4.10
C ASP A 215 4.58 -2.09 -3.96
N ALA A 216 3.73 -2.68 -4.80
CA ALA A 216 3.48 -4.11 -4.83
C ALA A 216 4.74 -4.94 -5.15
N VAL A 217 5.55 -4.50 -6.12
CA VAL A 217 6.80 -5.18 -6.50
C VAL A 217 7.82 -5.07 -5.36
N MET A 218 7.95 -3.87 -4.78
CA MET A 218 8.81 -3.63 -3.62
C MET A 218 8.42 -4.53 -2.44
N LEU A 219 7.13 -4.62 -2.11
CA LEU A 219 6.63 -5.45 -1.00
C LEU A 219 6.77 -6.95 -1.28
N GLY A 220 6.56 -7.40 -2.52
CA GLY A 220 6.79 -8.78 -2.92
C GLY A 220 8.26 -9.21 -2.75
N LEU A 221 9.20 -8.38 -3.23
CA LEU A 221 10.63 -8.61 -3.08
C LEU A 221 11.09 -8.52 -1.62
N LEU A 222 10.56 -7.56 -0.86
CA LEU A 222 10.82 -7.44 0.59
C LEU A 222 10.36 -8.70 1.33
N GLY A 223 9.14 -9.18 1.05
CA GLY A 223 8.61 -10.42 1.59
C GLY A 223 9.49 -11.62 1.28
N ALA A 224 9.90 -11.77 0.01
CA ALA A 224 10.80 -12.83 -0.43
C ALA A 224 12.12 -12.80 0.36
N GLY A 225 12.72 -11.62 0.52
CA GLY A 225 13.95 -11.44 1.27
C GLY A 225 13.81 -11.76 2.76
N LEU A 226 12.71 -11.35 3.40
CA LEU A 226 12.45 -11.68 4.81
C LEU A 226 12.23 -13.19 5.03
N VAL A 227 11.57 -13.86 4.09
CA VAL A 227 11.42 -15.33 4.09
C VAL A 227 12.79 -16.01 3.88
N ALA A 228 13.61 -15.51 2.94
CA ALA A 228 14.96 -16.03 2.72
C ALA A 228 15.86 -15.86 3.96
N ALA A 229 15.77 -14.71 4.66
CA ALA A 229 16.52 -14.43 5.89
C ALA A 229 16.12 -15.36 7.03
N SER A 230 14.80 -15.58 7.18
CA SER A 230 14.26 -16.49 8.19
C SER A 230 14.62 -17.95 7.90
N GLY A 231 14.85 -18.32 6.63
CA GLY A 231 15.47 -19.58 6.20
C GLY A 231 16.99 -19.47 6.09
N ARG A 232 17.71 -20.47 5.58
CA ARG A 232 19.20 -20.53 5.63
C ARG A 232 19.94 -19.64 4.59
N TRP A 233 19.29 -18.62 4.03
CA TRP A 233 19.77 -17.91 2.82
C TRP A 233 19.99 -16.40 3.05
N PRO A 234 20.88 -15.97 3.97
CA PRO A 234 21.01 -14.56 4.31
C PRO A 234 21.59 -13.68 3.19
N VAL A 235 22.45 -14.24 2.33
CA VAL A 235 22.98 -13.51 1.17
C VAL A 235 21.86 -13.24 0.16
N ALA A 236 21.09 -14.26 -0.22
CA ALA A 236 19.93 -14.10 -1.09
C ALA A 236 18.91 -13.12 -0.50
N ALA A 237 18.71 -13.14 0.83
CA ALA A 237 17.87 -12.17 1.51
C ALA A 237 18.35 -10.73 1.34
N ALA A 238 19.64 -10.48 1.55
CA ALA A 238 20.24 -9.15 1.35
C ALA A 238 20.13 -8.70 -0.12
N VAL A 239 20.34 -9.60 -1.08
CA VAL A 239 20.13 -9.32 -2.52
C VAL A 239 18.67 -8.91 -2.77
N LEU A 240 17.69 -9.74 -2.37
CA LEU A 240 16.26 -9.49 -2.62
C LEU A 240 15.75 -8.19 -1.98
N VAL A 241 16.18 -7.91 -0.74
CA VAL A 241 15.80 -6.66 -0.06
C VAL A 241 16.49 -5.45 -0.73
N THR A 242 17.71 -5.60 -1.22
CA THR A 242 18.38 -4.52 -1.96
C THR A 242 17.67 -4.27 -3.30
N LEU A 243 17.26 -5.31 -4.02
CA LEU A 243 16.44 -5.17 -5.23
C LEU A 243 15.10 -4.49 -4.91
N ALA A 244 14.46 -4.82 -3.78
CA ALA A 244 13.27 -4.11 -3.30
C ALA A 244 13.56 -2.63 -3.03
N ALA A 245 14.72 -2.28 -2.45
CA ALA A 245 15.15 -0.90 -2.22
C ALA A 245 15.42 -0.13 -3.52
N LEU A 246 15.90 -0.83 -4.55
CA LEU A 246 16.07 -0.29 -5.91
C LEU A 246 14.76 -0.25 -6.71
N VAL A 247 13.66 -0.80 -6.18
CA VAL A 247 12.31 -0.42 -6.62
C VAL A 247 11.86 0.81 -5.85
N LYS A 248 11.98 0.78 -4.51
CA LYS A 248 11.61 1.88 -3.62
C LYS A 248 12.46 1.88 -2.35
N VAL A 249 13.18 2.98 -2.13
CA VAL A 249 14.18 3.12 -1.05
C VAL A 249 13.73 2.72 0.36
N PRO A 250 12.47 2.95 0.80
CA PRO A 250 12.03 2.51 2.13
C PRO A 250 12.29 1.02 2.42
N ALA A 251 12.33 0.15 1.41
CA ALA A 251 12.64 -1.27 1.60
C ALA A 251 14.05 -1.52 2.14
N ALA A 252 14.99 -0.57 2.00
CA ALA A 252 16.33 -0.67 2.55
C ALA A 252 16.32 -0.90 4.07
N LEU A 253 15.28 -0.45 4.78
CA LEU A 253 15.11 -0.73 6.21
C LEU A 253 15.03 -2.24 6.50
N GLY A 254 14.60 -3.05 5.53
CA GLY A 254 14.61 -4.50 5.61
C GLY A 254 16.01 -5.11 5.78
N LEU A 255 17.08 -4.43 5.34
CA LEU A 255 18.45 -4.92 5.50
C LEU A 255 18.84 -5.01 6.97
N PHE A 256 18.30 -4.14 7.83
CA PHE A 256 18.48 -4.25 9.28
C PHE A 256 17.82 -5.52 9.84
N ALA A 257 16.64 -5.89 9.33
CA ALA A 257 15.99 -7.13 9.70
C ALA A 257 16.80 -8.35 9.23
N VAL A 258 17.34 -8.32 8.00
CA VAL A 258 18.22 -9.37 7.48
C VAL A 258 19.46 -9.54 8.35
N ALA A 259 20.19 -8.45 8.62
CA ALA A 259 21.40 -8.48 9.45
C ALA A 259 21.10 -8.98 10.88
N SER A 260 19.95 -8.59 11.44
CA SER A 260 19.50 -9.03 12.77
C SER A 260 19.19 -10.52 12.80
N ILE A 261 18.37 -11.01 11.86
CA ILE A 261 18.00 -12.44 11.77
C ILE A 261 19.25 -13.29 11.52
N TRP A 262 20.14 -12.85 10.62
CA TRP A 262 21.40 -13.54 10.36
C TRP A 262 22.26 -13.61 11.62
N SER A 263 22.31 -12.54 12.43
CA SER A 263 23.11 -12.51 13.64
C SER A 263 22.73 -13.60 14.66
N TYR A 264 21.46 -14.03 14.67
CA TYR A 264 20.98 -15.08 15.59
C TYR A 264 21.60 -16.46 15.31
N ARG A 265 22.20 -16.63 14.13
CA ARG A 265 22.88 -17.88 13.74
C ARG A 265 24.37 -17.88 14.04
N LEU A 266 24.91 -16.75 14.43
CA LEU A 266 26.32 -16.61 14.76
C LEU A 266 26.49 -16.51 16.27
N GLN A 267 27.61 -17.07 16.74
CA GLN A 267 28.06 -16.93 18.12
C GLN A 267 29.07 -15.78 18.25
N GLY A 268 29.29 -15.33 19.48
CA GLY A 268 30.29 -14.31 19.81
C GLY A 268 29.76 -12.87 19.84
N ARG A 269 30.53 -12.00 20.49
CA ARG A 269 30.16 -10.60 20.77
C ARG A 269 30.11 -9.72 19.52
N ALA A 270 30.93 -10.02 18.51
CA ALA A 270 31.02 -9.27 17.25
C ALA A 270 30.01 -9.71 16.18
N ARG A 271 29.12 -10.66 16.47
CA ARG A 271 28.20 -11.26 15.47
C ARG A 271 27.40 -10.25 14.68
N LEU A 272 26.90 -9.21 15.35
CA LEU A 272 26.04 -8.19 14.76
C LEU A 272 26.81 -7.27 13.82
N VAL A 273 28.05 -6.93 14.18
CA VAL A 273 28.95 -6.16 13.32
C VAL A 273 29.29 -6.97 12.08
N ARG A 274 29.62 -8.25 12.24
CA ARG A 274 29.93 -9.15 11.12
C ARG A 274 28.76 -9.31 10.16
N THR A 275 27.54 -9.58 10.66
CA THR A 275 26.37 -9.71 9.77
C THR A 275 25.95 -8.37 9.18
N GLY A 276 26.13 -7.26 9.91
CA GLY A 276 25.91 -5.91 9.40
C GLY A 276 26.83 -5.60 8.22
N LEU A 277 28.14 -5.78 8.38
CA LEU A 277 29.12 -5.58 7.32
C LEU A 277 28.90 -6.52 6.13
N ALA A 278 28.59 -7.79 6.38
CA ALA A 278 28.29 -8.74 5.30
C ALA A 278 27.03 -8.35 4.53
N THR A 279 25.96 -7.94 5.23
CA THR A 279 24.72 -7.45 4.61
C THR A 279 24.99 -6.19 3.79
N LEU A 280 25.78 -5.26 4.33
CA LEU A 280 26.17 -4.04 3.63
C LEU A 280 26.98 -4.34 2.38
N ALA A 281 27.98 -5.22 2.46
CA ALA A 281 28.81 -5.62 1.32
C ALA A 281 27.97 -6.23 0.20
N VAL A 282 27.03 -7.12 0.54
CA VAL A 282 26.10 -7.72 -0.43
C VAL A 282 25.17 -6.66 -1.02
N ALA A 283 24.66 -5.72 -0.21
CA ALA A 283 23.81 -4.64 -0.68
C ALA A 283 24.55 -3.73 -1.67
N VAL A 284 25.77 -3.28 -1.33
CA VAL A 284 26.60 -2.47 -2.22
C VAL A 284 26.88 -3.22 -3.53
N ALA A 285 27.32 -4.48 -3.46
CA ALA A 285 27.57 -5.29 -4.65
C ALA A 285 26.31 -5.45 -5.52
N THR A 286 25.16 -5.69 -4.90
CA THR A 286 23.86 -5.81 -5.61
C THR A 286 23.47 -4.49 -6.25
N THR A 287 23.64 -3.36 -5.57
CA THR A 287 23.36 -2.03 -6.12
C THR A 287 24.26 -1.73 -7.32
N VAL A 288 25.58 -1.99 -7.20
CA VAL A 288 26.52 -1.79 -8.32
C VAL A 288 26.15 -2.67 -9.50
N ALA A 289 25.94 -3.98 -9.28
CA ALA A 289 25.60 -4.92 -10.34
C ALA A 289 24.27 -4.57 -11.01
N ALA A 290 23.23 -4.26 -10.23
CA ALA A 290 21.93 -3.89 -10.76
C ALA A 290 22.01 -2.58 -11.56
N THR A 291 22.58 -1.51 -10.99
CA THR A 291 22.74 -0.23 -11.69
C THR A 291 23.53 -0.39 -12.99
N ALA A 292 24.65 -1.12 -12.96
CA ALA A 292 25.45 -1.40 -14.16
C ALA A 292 24.66 -2.19 -15.21
N ALA A 293 23.95 -3.25 -14.81
CA ALA A 293 23.13 -4.05 -15.71
C ALA A 293 21.96 -3.26 -16.34
N THR A 294 21.43 -2.27 -15.61
CA THR A 294 20.34 -1.42 -16.11
C THR A 294 20.81 -0.29 -17.02
N GLY A 295 22.09 0.12 -16.91
CA GLY A 295 22.65 1.23 -17.69
C GLY A 295 22.10 2.62 -17.35
N THR A 296 21.36 2.78 -16.24
CA THR A 296 20.69 4.05 -15.87
C THR A 296 21.58 4.99 -15.06
N GLY A 297 22.77 4.55 -14.65
CA GLY A 297 23.66 5.30 -13.76
C GLY A 297 23.11 5.48 -12.33
N TYR A 298 23.80 6.30 -11.53
CA TYR A 298 23.52 6.50 -10.10
C TYR A 298 22.69 7.77 -9.81
N GLY A 299 22.09 8.39 -10.83
CA GLY A 299 21.29 9.61 -10.68
C GLY A 299 20.12 9.47 -9.70
N TRP A 300 19.61 8.25 -9.48
CA TRP A 300 18.58 7.96 -8.48
C TRP A 300 18.95 8.38 -7.07
N ILE A 301 20.25 8.42 -6.71
CA ILE A 301 20.70 8.88 -5.39
C ILE A 301 20.42 10.37 -5.24
N GLY A 302 20.75 11.16 -6.27
CA GLY A 302 20.43 12.60 -6.32
C GLY A 302 18.92 12.85 -6.38
N ALA A 303 18.18 12.01 -7.10
CA ALA A 303 16.72 12.10 -7.20
C ALA A 303 15.99 11.88 -5.86
N LEU A 304 16.64 11.34 -4.83
CA LEU A 304 16.06 11.30 -3.47
C LEU A 304 15.89 12.69 -2.85
N GLY A 305 16.62 13.68 -3.35
CA GLY A 305 16.47 15.09 -3.00
C GLY A 305 15.32 15.80 -3.72
N THR A 306 14.55 15.09 -4.58
CA THR A 306 13.45 15.70 -5.34
C THR A 306 12.46 16.38 -4.38
N PRO A 307 12.10 17.66 -4.63
CA PRO A 307 11.22 18.40 -3.74
C PRO A 307 9.89 17.68 -3.52
N VAL A 308 9.51 17.55 -2.25
CA VAL A 308 8.17 17.08 -1.89
C VAL A 308 7.15 18.15 -2.26
N SER A 309 6.09 17.74 -2.97
CA SER A 309 4.93 18.57 -3.32
C SER A 309 4.49 19.48 -2.17
N ALA A 310 4.29 20.77 -2.47
CA ALA A 310 3.86 21.78 -1.51
C ALA A 310 2.53 21.44 -0.82
N HIS A 311 1.65 20.70 -1.51
CA HIS A 311 0.33 20.28 -1.02
C HIS A 311 0.35 18.90 -0.33
N ASN A 312 1.53 18.35 -0.02
CA ASN A 312 1.62 17.09 0.70
C ASN A 312 1.07 17.21 2.13
N TRP A 313 0.40 16.15 2.58
CA TRP A 313 -0.30 16.05 3.87
C TRP A 313 0.58 15.53 5.00
N SER A 314 1.90 15.46 4.82
CA SER A 314 2.82 15.01 5.86
C SER A 314 2.67 15.88 7.10
N LEU A 315 2.79 15.24 8.27
CA LEU A 315 2.71 15.93 9.56
C LEU A 315 3.76 17.04 9.63
N THR A 316 4.99 16.73 9.21
CA THR A 316 6.12 17.67 9.16
C THR A 316 5.90 18.81 8.18
N GLY A 317 5.35 18.54 6.99
CA GLY A 317 5.00 19.57 6.02
C GLY A 317 3.89 20.49 6.50
N THR A 318 2.86 19.91 7.13
CA THR A 318 1.70 20.66 7.63
C THR A 318 2.07 21.57 8.81
N LEU A 319 2.74 21.03 9.83
CA LEU A 319 3.25 21.83 10.96
C LEU A 319 4.28 22.86 10.49
N GLY A 320 5.11 22.49 9.53
CA GLY A 320 6.03 23.37 8.83
C GLY A 320 5.35 24.59 8.22
N ARG A 321 4.27 24.38 7.46
CA ARG A 321 3.50 25.47 6.85
C ARG A 321 2.78 26.32 7.90
N LEU A 322 2.20 25.70 8.93
CA LEU A 322 1.49 26.41 10.00
C LEU A 322 2.41 27.33 10.83
N THR A 323 3.69 26.97 10.96
CA THR A 323 4.68 27.72 11.76
C THR A 323 5.64 28.56 10.92
N GLY A 324 5.59 28.46 9.59
CA GLY A 324 6.56 29.09 8.69
C GLY A 324 7.95 28.41 8.66
N ALA A 325 8.13 27.23 9.26
CA ALA A 325 9.43 26.58 9.47
C ALA A 325 9.52 25.18 8.85
N VAL A 326 9.10 25.00 7.58
CA VAL A 326 9.07 23.70 6.89
C VAL A 326 10.40 22.92 6.98
N PRO A 327 11.59 23.51 6.73
CA PRO A 327 12.85 22.78 6.85
C PRO A 327 13.09 22.22 8.26
N ALA A 328 12.79 23.00 9.30
CA ALA A 328 12.98 22.60 10.69
C ALA A 328 12.07 21.42 11.05
N TRP A 329 10.78 21.46 10.68
CA TRP A 329 9.87 20.36 10.95
C TRP A 329 10.22 19.09 10.18
N ARG A 330 10.70 19.20 8.93
CA ARG A 330 11.21 18.05 8.17
C ARG A 330 12.44 17.44 8.85
N PHE A 331 13.36 18.27 9.33
CA PHE A 331 14.52 17.80 10.11
C PHE A 331 14.09 17.09 11.40
N LEU A 332 13.16 17.68 12.17
CA LEU A 332 12.62 17.06 13.38
C LEU A 332 11.94 15.72 13.09
N GLY A 333 11.23 15.58 11.97
CA GLY A 333 10.67 14.31 11.54
C GLY A 333 11.73 13.24 11.29
N VAL A 334 12.79 13.59 10.56
CA VAL A 334 13.92 12.67 10.31
C VAL A 334 14.64 12.30 11.61
N ALA A 335 14.86 13.26 12.50
CA ALA A 335 15.44 13.01 13.82
C ALA A 335 14.55 12.07 14.65
N ALA A 336 13.24 12.28 14.65
CA ALA A 336 12.27 11.40 15.33
C ALA A 336 12.27 9.99 14.74
N ILE A 337 12.37 9.84 13.40
CA ILE A 337 12.54 8.53 12.75
C ILE A 337 13.81 7.86 13.28
N ALA A 338 14.96 8.55 13.31
CA ALA A 338 16.21 7.98 13.79
C ALA A 338 16.10 7.51 15.25
N VAL A 339 15.46 8.30 16.11
CA VAL A 339 15.19 7.91 17.51
C VAL A 339 14.30 6.67 17.58
N VAL A 340 13.21 6.62 16.83
CA VAL A 340 12.31 5.45 16.80
C VAL A 340 13.07 4.21 16.31
N LEU A 341 13.85 4.31 15.24
CA LEU A 341 14.65 3.20 14.73
C LEU A 341 15.68 2.72 15.75
N LEU A 342 16.34 3.62 16.48
CA LEU A 342 17.25 3.26 17.57
C LEU A 342 16.55 2.53 18.72
N LEU A 343 15.35 2.98 19.11
CA LEU A 343 14.55 2.32 20.14
C LEU A 343 14.10 0.92 19.67
N LEU A 344 13.59 0.81 18.45
CA LEU A 344 13.20 -0.47 17.84
C LEU A 344 14.39 -1.41 17.75
N TRP A 345 15.57 -0.89 17.40
CA TRP A 345 16.81 -1.66 17.41
C TRP A 345 17.14 -2.19 18.80
N ARG A 346 17.09 -1.35 19.84
CA ARG A 346 17.33 -1.79 21.24
C ARG A 346 16.35 -2.86 21.69
N HIS A 347 15.08 -2.76 21.29
CA HIS A 347 14.01 -3.69 21.68
C HIS A 347 13.74 -4.82 20.69
N ARG A 348 14.58 -4.99 19.64
CA ARG A 348 14.35 -5.93 18.53
C ARG A 348 14.22 -7.39 18.95
N HIS A 349 14.85 -7.79 20.05
CA HIS A 349 14.77 -9.15 20.56
C HIS A 349 13.39 -9.49 21.13
N GLY A 350 12.75 -8.54 21.82
CA GLY A 350 11.40 -8.72 22.36
C GLY A 350 10.30 -8.51 21.32
N LEU A 351 10.54 -7.64 20.34
CA LEU A 351 9.57 -7.35 19.27
C LEU A 351 9.59 -8.39 18.13
N GLY A 352 10.75 -8.98 17.85
CA GLY A 352 10.98 -9.73 16.61
C GLY A 352 11.38 -8.80 15.45
N PRO A 353 12.39 -9.15 14.62
CA PRO A 353 12.90 -8.27 13.57
C PRO A 353 11.86 -7.86 12.51
N VAL A 354 10.93 -8.75 12.15
CA VAL A 354 9.88 -8.46 11.14
C VAL A 354 8.88 -7.45 11.68
N TYR A 355 8.44 -7.59 12.93
CA TYR A 355 7.52 -6.62 13.53
C TYR A 355 8.21 -5.26 13.77
N ALA A 356 9.46 -5.27 14.24
CA ALA A 356 10.25 -4.06 14.39
C ALA A 356 10.44 -3.31 13.05
N LEU A 357 10.66 -4.04 11.95
CA LEU A 357 10.68 -3.46 10.60
C LEU A 357 9.35 -2.78 10.26
N GLY A 358 8.21 -3.40 10.57
CA GLY A 358 6.90 -2.80 10.32
C GLY A 358 6.66 -1.51 11.09
N LEU A 359 7.06 -1.46 12.36
CA LEU A 359 7.01 -0.23 13.16
C LEU A 359 7.97 0.85 12.62
N GLY A 360 9.14 0.45 12.13
CA GLY A 360 10.10 1.38 11.52
C GLY A 360 9.58 1.95 10.19
N LEU A 361 8.98 1.13 9.34
CA LEU A 361 8.33 1.59 8.10
C LEU A 361 7.13 2.50 8.41
N ALA A 362 6.40 2.24 9.50
CA ALA A 362 5.34 3.15 9.96
C ALA A 362 5.91 4.52 10.35
N ALA A 363 7.02 4.54 11.09
CA ALA A 363 7.69 5.79 11.45
C ALA A 363 8.15 6.56 10.21
N VAL A 364 8.77 5.87 9.23
CA VAL A 364 9.19 6.49 7.96
C VAL A 364 8.01 7.08 7.19
N ALA A 365 6.90 6.34 7.08
CA ALA A 365 5.72 6.81 6.35
C ALA A 365 5.02 7.99 7.05
N LEU A 366 4.91 7.98 8.38
CA LEU A 366 4.13 8.95 9.15
C LEU A 366 4.91 10.23 9.50
N LEU A 367 6.21 10.10 9.79
CA LEU A 367 7.07 11.21 10.22
C LEU A 367 7.95 11.74 9.07
N GLY A 368 7.95 11.05 7.93
CA GLY A 368 8.69 11.46 6.74
C GLY A 368 8.23 12.81 6.19
N PRO A 369 9.03 13.41 5.29
CA PRO A 369 8.71 14.70 4.68
C PRO A 369 7.52 14.60 3.71
N ALA A 370 7.17 13.40 3.25
CA ALA A 370 6.07 13.12 2.35
C ALA A 370 5.25 11.91 2.82
N ILE A 371 3.93 12.00 2.73
CA ILE A 371 3.02 10.87 2.92
C ILE A 371 1.98 10.78 1.80
N ARG A 372 1.63 9.56 1.42
CA ARG A 372 0.46 9.19 0.62
C ARG A 372 -0.22 7.99 1.26
N PRO A 373 -1.54 7.76 1.08
CA PRO A 373 -2.25 6.66 1.76
C PRO A 373 -1.61 5.28 1.58
N TRP A 374 -1.11 4.98 0.38
CA TRP A 374 -0.46 3.70 0.09
C TRP A 374 0.89 3.51 0.80
N TYR A 375 1.53 4.56 1.32
CA TYR A 375 2.79 4.41 2.07
C TYR A 375 2.59 3.65 3.38
N VAL A 376 1.37 3.65 3.93
CA VAL A 376 1.03 2.89 5.13
C VAL A 376 1.06 1.37 4.84
N LEU A 377 0.92 0.95 3.59
CA LEU A 377 1.06 -0.47 3.20
C LEU A 377 2.47 -1.01 3.44
N TRP A 378 3.50 -0.15 3.41
CA TRP A 378 4.87 -0.53 3.76
C TRP A 378 4.95 -1.10 5.17
N ALA A 379 4.25 -0.46 6.10
CA ALA A 379 4.17 -0.90 7.49
C ALA A 379 3.16 -2.03 7.68
N LEU A 380 2.00 -1.95 7.02
CA LEU A 380 0.92 -2.93 7.20
C LEU A 380 1.34 -4.34 6.80
N PHE A 381 2.16 -4.50 5.76
CA PHE A 381 2.63 -5.81 5.33
C PHE A 381 3.36 -6.60 6.45
N PRO A 382 4.49 -6.11 7.01
CA PRO A 382 5.17 -6.78 8.13
C PRO A 382 4.36 -6.74 9.44
N ILE A 383 3.54 -5.71 9.70
CA ILE A 383 2.64 -5.68 10.86
C ILE A 383 1.60 -6.80 10.77
N ALA A 384 1.01 -7.02 9.59
CA ALA A 384 0.06 -8.10 9.39
C ALA A 384 0.71 -9.48 9.55
N ALA A 385 1.99 -9.61 9.18
CA ALA A 385 2.75 -10.84 9.31
C ALA A 385 3.20 -11.16 10.74
N ALA A 386 3.53 -10.15 11.56
CA ALA A 386 4.29 -10.38 12.79
C ALA A 386 3.79 -9.64 14.04
N ALA A 387 2.82 -8.73 13.91
CA ALA A 387 2.37 -7.97 15.08
C ALA A 387 1.53 -8.84 16.03
N PRO A 388 1.77 -8.76 17.34
CA PRO A 388 0.90 -9.38 18.33
C PRO A 388 -0.56 -8.91 18.21
N ARG A 389 -1.50 -9.74 18.68
CA ARG A 389 -2.89 -9.30 18.86
C ARG A 389 -2.90 -8.13 19.84
N GLY A 390 -3.51 -7.00 19.46
CA GLY A 390 -3.56 -5.83 20.33
C GLY A 390 -3.79 -4.51 19.62
N ARG A 391 -3.34 -3.43 20.27
CA ARG A 391 -3.60 -2.04 19.87
C ARG A 391 -3.05 -1.70 18.48
N VAL A 392 -1.87 -2.18 18.12
CA VAL A 392 -1.25 -1.84 16.82
C VAL A 392 -2.10 -2.35 15.65
N ARG A 393 -2.56 -3.60 15.69
CA ARG A 393 -3.44 -4.15 14.65
C ARG A 393 -4.80 -3.43 14.59
N ARG A 394 -5.33 -3.00 15.74
CA ARG A 394 -6.58 -2.22 15.81
C ARG A 394 -6.41 -0.84 15.18
N TRP A 395 -5.38 -0.10 15.55
CA TRP A 395 -5.12 1.24 15.01
C TRP A 395 -4.72 1.20 13.54
N ALA A 396 -3.95 0.19 13.12
CA ALA A 396 -3.69 -0.10 11.72
C ALA A 396 -4.99 -0.28 10.92
N ALA A 397 -5.96 -1.00 11.48
CA ALA A 397 -7.24 -1.21 10.83
C ALA A 397 -8.10 0.07 10.76
N VAL A 398 -8.19 0.82 11.86
CA VAL A 398 -8.89 2.11 11.89
C VAL A 398 -8.26 3.10 10.90
N GLY A 399 -6.93 3.20 10.90
CA GLY A 399 -6.19 4.03 9.95
C GLY A 399 -6.44 3.62 8.51
N SER A 400 -6.53 2.31 8.23
CA SER A 400 -6.88 1.81 6.89
C SER A 400 -8.28 2.25 6.44
N CYS A 401 -9.28 2.22 7.33
CA CYS A 401 -10.63 2.71 7.03
C CYS A 401 -10.64 4.21 6.71
N VAL A 402 -9.94 5.02 7.50
CA VAL A 402 -9.88 6.49 7.30
C VAL A 402 -9.15 6.82 6.00
N LEU A 403 -7.98 6.22 5.79
CA LEU A 403 -7.14 6.52 4.64
C LEU A 403 -7.74 6.01 3.32
N ALA A 404 -8.53 4.93 3.35
CA ALA A 404 -9.21 4.43 2.15
C ALA A 404 -10.18 5.47 1.56
N LEU A 405 -10.73 6.37 2.39
CA LEU A 405 -11.67 7.41 1.97
C LEU A 405 -10.98 8.74 1.59
N ALA A 406 -9.66 8.84 1.77
CA ALA A 406 -8.96 10.11 1.73
C ALA A 406 -8.60 10.60 0.32
N VAL A 407 -8.60 9.73 -0.69
CA VAL A 407 -8.19 10.07 -2.06
C VAL A 407 -9.34 9.84 -3.03
N LEU A 408 -9.54 10.79 -3.94
CA LEU A 408 -10.54 10.69 -4.99
C LEU A 408 -10.16 9.64 -6.04
N PRO A 409 -11.12 9.04 -6.76
CA PRO A 409 -10.85 8.04 -7.79
C PRO A 409 -9.94 8.53 -8.94
N ASP A 410 -9.87 9.83 -9.20
CA ASP A 410 -8.98 10.44 -10.20
C ASP A 410 -7.53 10.61 -9.73
N GLY A 411 -7.27 10.44 -8.43
CA GLY A 411 -5.96 10.60 -7.79
C GLY A 411 -5.59 12.05 -7.43
N PHE A 412 -6.50 13.01 -7.60
CA PHE A 412 -6.28 14.41 -7.25
C PHE A 412 -6.86 14.78 -5.88
N ALA A 413 -6.49 15.97 -5.40
CA ALA A 413 -7.10 16.54 -4.22
C ALA A 413 -8.52 17.01 -4.56
N PRO A 414 -9.52 16.77 -3.68
CA PRO A 414 -10.89 17.16 -3.95
C PRO A 414 -11.05 18.68 -3.95
N ASP A 415 -11.80 19.20 -4.92
CA ASP A 415 -12.44 20.50 -4.77
C ASP A 415 -13.68 20.40 -3.85
N GLY A 416 -14.23 21.55 -3.46
CA GLY A 416 -15.37 21.59 -2.54
C GLY A 416 -16.63 20.87 -3.06
N ARG A 417 -16.87 20.87 -4.38
CA ARG A 417 -18.03 20.21 -4.99
C ARG A 417 -17.83 18.69 -5.06
N GLN A 418 -16.64 18.26 -5.45
CA GLN A 418 -16.24 16.85 -5.44
C GLN A 418 -16.31 16.27 -4.02
N LEU A 419 -15.90 17.03 -3.01
CA LEU A 419 -16.03 16.61 -1.61
C LEU A 419 -17.49 16.40 -1.22
N VAL A 420 -18.38 17.33 -1.57
CA VAL A 420 -19.83 17.17 -1.32
C VAL A 420 -20.36 15.91 -1.99
N LEU A 421 -20.04 15.66 -3.27
CA LEU A 421 -20.47 14.46 -3.99
C LEU A 421 -19.95 13.17 -3.37
N ALA A 422 -18.67 13.14 -2.97
CA ALA A 422 -18.06 12.02 -2.28
C ALA A 422 -18.76 11.73 -0.93
N VAL A 423 -19.02 12.78 -0.15
CA VAL A 423 -19.74 12.69 1.13
C VAL A 423 -21.19 12.24 0.93
N SER A 424 -21.89 12.74 -0.09
CA SER A 424 -23.25 12.32 -0.42
C SER A 424 -23.30 10.84 -0.81
N GLY A 425 -22.40 10.39 -1.69
CA GLY A 425 -22.30 8.98 -2.08
C GLY A 425 -22.02 8.06 -0.89
N GLY A 426 -21.05 8.44 -0.05
CA GLY A 426 -20.75 7.72 1.18
C GLY A 426 -21.90 7.73 2.20
N GLY A 427 -22.62 8.84 2.32
CA GLY A 427 -23.79 8.99 3.18
C GLY A 427 -24.95 8.09 2.76
N LEU A 428 -25.23 8.01 1.45
CA LEU A 428 -26.21 7.08 0.90
C LEU A 428 -25.85 5.61 1.19
N ALA A 429 -24.57 5.25 1.09
CA ALA A 429 -24.11 3.91 1.47
C ALA A 429 -24.30 3.66 2.97
N ALA A 430 -23.96 4.63 3.81
CA ALA A 430 -24.17 4.52 5.25
C ALA A 430 -25.66 4.32 5.60
N LEU A 431 -26.57 5.05 4.95
CA LEU A 431 -28.01 4.87 5.10
C LEU A 431 -28.46 3.48 4.64
N ALA A 432 -28.00 3.01 3.48
CA ALA A 432 -28.30 1.66 2.97
C ALA A 432 -27.80 0.56 3.92
N LEU A 433 -26.63 0.75 4.54
CA LEU A 433 -26.11 -0.17 5.54
C LEU A 433 -26.92 -0.12 6.83
N LEU A 434 -27.37 1.06 7.27
CA LEU A 434 -28.21 1.21 8.46
C LEU A 434 -29.57 0.53 8.28
N THR A 435 -30.24 0.74 7.14
CA THR A 435 -31.52 0.10 6.82
C THR A 435 -31.39 -1.41 6.70
N TRP A 436 -30.31 -1.89 6.06
CA TRP A 436 -30.01 -3.31 5.99
C TRP A 436 -29.81 -3.93 7.39
N ARG A 437 -29.12 -3.20 8.28
CA ARG A 437 -28.91 -3.64 9.67
C ARG A 437 -30.19 -3.67 10.49
N THR A 438 -31.10 -2.72 10.31
CA THR A 438 -32.38 -2.70 11.04
C THR A 438 -33.30 -3.81 10.56
N ALA A 439 -33.36 -4.05 9.24
CA ALA A 439 -34.17 -5.14 8.66
C ALA A 439 -33.66 -6.54 9.03
N ALA A 440 -32.35 -6.69 9.25
CA ALA A 440 -31.73 -7.97 9.62
C ALA A 440 -31.84 -8.31 11.13
N ARG A 441 -32.46 -7.47 11.96
CA ARG A 441 -32.75 -7.83 13.36
C ARG A 441 -33.92 -8.82 13.37
N PRO A 442 -33.80 -10.00 14.01
CA PRO A 442 -34.96 -10.86 14.20
C PRO A 442 -36.02 -10.05 14.95
N HIS A 443 -37.25 -10.02 14.41
CA HIS A 443 -38.40 -9.56 15.19
C HIS A 443 -38.44 -10.45 16.43
N ALA A 444 -38.35 -9.84 17.62
CA ALA A 444 -38.72 -10.54 18.83
C ALA A 444 -40.19 -10.92 18.64
N ALA A 445 -40.44 -12.21 18.34
CA ALA A 445 -41.79 -12.72 18.30
C ALA A 445 -42.37 -12.50 19.69
N ASP A 446 -43.50 -11.80 19.74
CA ASP A 446 -44.37 -11.73 20.90
C ASP A 446 -44.53 -13.15 21.48
N THR A 447 -43.96 -13.40 22.65
CA THR A 447 -44.47 -14.45 23.53
C THR A 447 -45.88 -14.01 23.91
N PRO A 448 -46.96 -14.72 23.50
CA PRO A 448 -48.25 -14.50 24.11
C PRO A 448 -48.07 -14.85 25.58
N GLY A 449 -48.33 -13.88 26.46
CA GLY A 449 -48.32 -14.11 27.89
C GLY A 449 -49.23 -15.28 28.22
N THR A 450 -48.68 -16.30 28.87
CA THR A 450 -49.46 -17.27 29.61
C THR A 450 -50.15 -16.52 30.75
N LEU A 451 -51.35 -16.04 30.47
CA LEU A 451 -52.38 -15.84 31.49
C LEU A 451 -53.00 -17.20 31.76
N LEU A 452 -52.61 -17.81 32.89
CA LEU A 452 -53.42 -18.53 33.89
C LEU A 452 -52.53 -19.41 34.75
#